data_AF-A0A0G2HSE6-F1
#
_entry.id   AF-A0A0G2HSE6-F1
#
_cell.length_a   1.000
_cell.length_b   1.000
_cell.length_c   1.000
_cell.angle_alpha   90.00
_cell.angle_beta   90.00
_cell.angle_gamma   90.00
#
_symmetry.space_group_name_H-M   'P 1'
#
loop_
_entity.id
_entity.type
_entity.pdbx_description
1 polymer ?
#
loop_
_entity_poly.entity_id
_entity_poly.type
_entity_poly.pdbx_seq_one_letter_code
_entity_poly.pdbx_strand_id
1 'polypeptide(L)'
;MEPRHMLNSDTPLSTVPPGESARHLEEALGEIIAKSPPHDEYTGNNDVLKGLWAGPTGFAYLFLQASAMYPHLRIAGRHALSWARRYMDGARGDLRLGSRCGLSLPDLLAPCGSWPDELLQGRAGTLYMLRMMRHWVPDSAVLLDRSIDSVTAAILAHGPEWKWHGKRYLGAVHGDIGIVTQLVLAVPSLASRLEGKLRDLLGSQLPNGNWPSSVGGTDASLVQFCHGAPGFLHSLASLRPYFPGLRQQIDASAEQARRCVWRQGLLRKEPSLCHGILGNAL
;
A
#
# COMPACT_ATOMS: atom_id res chain seq x y z
N MET A 1 -18.30 17.28 17.85
CA MET A 1 -17.64 16.00 17.46
C MET A 1 -16.16 16.20 17.67
N GLU A 2 -15.47 15.28 18.34
CA GLU A 2 -14.01 15.42 18.52
C GLU A 2 -13.26 15.37 17.18
N PRO A 3 -12.12 16.05 17.05
CA PRO A 3 -11.29 15.97 15.84
C PRO A 3 -10.81 14.53 15.58
N ARG A 4 -10.58 14.15 14.33
CA ARG A 4 -10.02 12.82 13.98
C ARG A 4 -8.52 12.68 14.28
N HIS A 5 -7.86 13.80 14.57
CA HIS A 5 -6.42 13.89 14.80
C HIS A 5 -6.11 14.59 16.14
N MET A 6 -5.04 14.16 16.77
CA MET A 6 -4.40 14.88 17.86
C MET A 6 -3.65 16.09 17.30
N LEU A 7 -3.56 17.16 18.08
CA LEU A 7 -2.75 18.32 17.71
C LEU A 7 -1.28 17.91 17.77
N ASN A 8 -0.56 18.18 16.68
CA ASN A 8 0.89 18.08 16.69
C ASN A 8 1.43 19.31 17.42
N SER A 9 1.79 19.16 18.69
CA SER A 9 2.39 20.23 19.49
C SER A 9 3.90 20.25 19.31
N ASP A 10 4.52 21.42 19.47
CA ASP A 10 5.99 21.58 19.46
C ASP A 10 6.65 21.02 20.74
N THR A 11 5.96 20.13 21.47
CA THR A 11 6.49 19.47 22.66
C THR A 11 7.64 18.54 22.22
N PRO A 12 8.78 18.54 22.93
CA PRO A 12 9.88 17.62 22.62
C PRO A 12 9.37 16.18 22.53
N LEU A 13 9.69 15.50 21.44
CA LEU A 13 9.34 14.09 21.26
C LEU A 13 10.02 13.28 22.35
N SER A 14 9.25 12.45 23.06
CA SER A 14 9.83 11.41 23.91
C SER A 14 10.62 10.46 23.03
N THR A 15 11.93 10.40 23.23
CA THR A 15 12.79 9.44 22.54
C THR A 15 12.75 8.10 23.25
N VAL A 16 12.71 7.01 22.50
CA VAL A 16 12.98 5.68 23.05
C VAL A 16 14.43 5.68 23.58
N PRO A 17 14.68 5.24 24.82
CA PRO A 17 16.03 5.20 25.36
C PRO A 17 17.00 4.41 24.44
N PRO A 18 18.27 4.83 24.32
CA PRO A 18 19.24 4.11 23.50
C PRO A 18 19.33 2.64 23.89
N GLY A 19 19.26 1.75 22.90
CA GLY A 19 19.29 0.29 23.11
C GLY A 19 17.93 -0.37 23.35
N GLU A 20 16.87 0.39 23.66
CA GLU A 20 15.54 -0.19 23.88
C GLU A 20 14.75 -0.45 22.61
N SER A 21 15.09 0.20 21.50
CA SER A 21 14.39 0.00 20.21
C SER A 21 14.43 -1.46 19.74
N ALA A 22 15.55 -2.16 19.96
CA ALA A 22 15.68 -3.57 19.61
C ALA A 22 14.77 -4.45 20.48
N ARG A 23 14.70 -4.17 21.79
CA ARG A 23 13.81 -4.85 22.73
C ARG A 23 12.34 -4.66 22.36
N HIS A 24 11.93 -3.43 22.06
CA HIS A 24 10.56 -3.14 21.64
C HIS A 24 10.19 -3.81 20.31
N LEU A 25 11.14 -3.88 19.36
CA LEU A 25 10.93 -4.61 18.11
C LEU A 25 10.76 -6.11 18.36
N GLU A 26 11.61 -6.71 19.21
CA GLU A 26 11.49 -8.11 19.62
C GLU A 26 10.13 -8.39 20.27
N GLU A 27 9.72 -7.56 21.24
CA GLU A 27 8.44 -7.67 21.94
C GLU A 27 7.24 -7.56 20.97
N ALA A 28 7.23 -6.54 20.11
CA ALA A 28 6.15 -6.32 19.16
C ALA A 28 6.01 -7.48 18.16
N LEU A 29 7.12 -8.01 17.65
CA LEU A 29 7.10 -9.19 16.77
C LEU A 29 6.71 -10.46 17.54
N GLY A 30 7.12 -10.59 18.80
CA GLY A 30 6.73 -11.68 19.69
C GLY A 30 5.22 -11.69 19.96
N GLU A 31 4.62 -10.51 20.18
CA GLU A 31 3.17 -10.37 20.31
C GLU A 31 2.42 -10.78 19.03
N ILE A 32 2.95 -10.46 17.85
CA ILE A 32 2.35 -10.90 16.58
C ILE A 32 2.33 -12.42 16.50
N ILE A 33 3.43 -13.09 16.86
CA ILE A 33 3.49 -14.56 16.88
C ILE A 33 2.51 -15.13 17.90
N ALA A 34 2.40 -14.53 19.09
CA ALA A 34 1.48 -14.99 20.13
C ALA A 34 0.01 -14.83 19.72
N LYS A 35 -0.35 -13.71 19.08
CA LYS A 35 -1.71 -13.41 18.65
C LYS A 35 -2.10 -14.10 17.34
N SER A 36 -1.13 -14.44 16.49
CA SER A 36 -1.36 -14.98 15.16
C SER A 36 -0.26 -15.99 14.80
N PRO A 37 -0.15 -17.13 15.50
CA PRO A 37 0.94 -18.08 15.32
C PRO A 37 0.97 -18.68 13.91
N PRO A 38 2.13 -19.09 13.40
CA PRO A 38 2.20 -19.80 12.13
C PRO A 38 1.59 -21.20 12.25
N HIS A 39 0.76 -21.58 11.27
CA HIS A 39 0.07 -22.85 11.20
C HIS A 39 0.65 -23.72 10.09
N ASP A 40 0.55 -25.04 10.25
CA ASP A 40 0.97 -25.99 9.20
C ASP A 40 -0.05 -26.03 8.05
N GLU A 41 -1.29 -25.60 8.28
CA GLU A 41 -2.32 -25.38 7.26
C GLU A 41 -3.13 -24.12 7.58
N TYR A 42 -3.47 -23.34 6.55
CA TYR A 42 -4.28 -22.12 6.62
C TYR A 42 -5.59 -22.30 5.86
N THR A 43 -6.31 -23.38 6.16
CA THR A 43 -7.53 -23.84 5.47
C THR A 43 -8.80 -23.65 6.30
N GLY A 44 -8.66 -23.23 7.57
CA GLY A 44 -9.78 -23.03 8.49
C GLY A 44 -10.48 -21.68 8.35
N ASN A 45 -11.73 -21.59 8.84
CA ASN A 45 -12.54 -20.35 8.82
C ASN A 45 -11.87 -19.15 9.53
N ASN A 46 -10.89 -19.38 10.40
CA ASN A 46 -10.18 -18.34 11.13
C ASN A 46 -8.91 -17.85 10.40
N ASP A 47 -8.40 -18.60 9.43
CA ASP A 47 -7.18 -18.31 8.70
C ASP A 47 -7.49 -17.50 7.44
N VAL A 48 -7.88 -16.24 7.63
CA VAL A 48 -8.24 -15.38 6.49
C VAL A 48 -6.97 -15.02 5.72
N LEU A 49 -6.78 -15.69 4.59
CA LEU A 49 -5.74 -15.41 3.63
C LEU A 49 -6.03 -14.04 2.96
N LYS A 50 -5.37 -12.96 3.42
CA LYS A 50 -5.52 -11.60 2.90
C LYS A 50 -4.24 -11.07 2.26
N GLY A 51 -3.50 -11.95 1.60
CA GLY A 51 -2.31 -11.63 0.81
C GLY A 51 -1.23 -10.93 1.62
N LEU A 52 -0.55 -9.96 1.00
CA LEU A 52 0.44 -9.12 1.68
C LEU A 52 -0.19 -8.15 2.67
N TRP A 53 -1.49 -7.86 2.51
CA TRP A 53 -2.17 -6.86 3.33
C TRP A 53 -2.38 -7.30 4.76
N ALA A 54 -2.76 -8.57 4.96
CA ALA A 54 -2.91 -9.17 6.27
C ALA A 54 -2.85 -10.70 6.19
N GLY A 55 -2.66 -11.34 7.35
CA GLY A 55 -2.60 -12.79 7.44
C GLY A 55 -1.19 -13.34 7.14
N PRO A 56 -1.07 -14.65 6.89
CA PRO A 56 0.21 -15.34 6.99
C PRO A 56 1.23 -14.90 5.93
N THR A 57 0.78 -14.52 4.73
CA THR A 57 1.69 -14.00 3.69
C THR A 57 2.24 -12.61 4.06
N GLY A 58 1.41 -11.72 4.62
CA GLY A 58 1.86 -10.43 5.15
C GLY A 58 2.82 -10.60 6.33
N PHE A 59 2.54 -11.51 7.26
CA PHE A 59 3.45 -11.81 8.37
C PHE A 59 4.78 -12.40 7.89
N ALA A 60 4.76 -13.34 6.94
CA ALA A 60 5.98 -13.85 6.32
C ALA A 60 6.84 -12.72 5.73
N TYR A 61 6.22 -11.79 5.00
CA TYR A 61 6.94 -10.65 4.43
C TYR A 61 7.50 -9.72 5.50
N LEU A 62 6.74 -9.43 6.57
CA LEU A 62 7.22 -8.66 7.72
C LEU A 62 8.47 -9.28 8.35
N PHE A 63 8.44 -10.58 8.63
CA PHE A 63 9.58 -11.28 9.23
C PHE A 63 10.77 -11.39 8.28
N LEU A 64 10.53 -11.52 6.97
CA LEU A 64 11.59 -11.49 5.96
C LEU A 64 12.29 -10.13 5.96
N GLN A 65 11.54 -9.03 5.92
CA GLN A 65 12.08 -7.67 5.97
C GLN A 65 12.82 -7.40 7.30
N ALA A 66 12.26 -7.82 8.43
CA ALA A 66 12.92 -7.73 9.73
C ALA A 66 14.25 -8.51 9.75
N SER A 67 14.30 -9.69 9.11
CA SER A 67 15.55 -10.48 9.04
C SER A 67 16.65 -9.82 8.21
N ALA A 68 16.27 -9.10 7.15
CA ALA A 68 17.21 -8.37 6.30
C ALA A 68 17.76 -7.12 7.00
N MET A 69 16.89 -6.37 7.69
CA MET A 69 17.28 -5.15 8.41
C MET A 69 18.02 -5.45 9.73
N TYR A 70 17.64 -6.53 10.42
CA TYR A 70 18.19 -6.90 11.72
C TYR A 70 18.59 -8.40 11.76
N PRO A 71 19.72 -8.79 11.14
CA PRO A 71 20.13 -10.19 11.01
C PRO A 71 20.32 -10.93 12.35
N HIS A 72 20.65 -10.18 13.41
CA HIS A 72 20.86 -10.71 14.76
C HIS A 72 19.58 -10.78 15.60
N LEU A 73 18.47 -10.23 15.11
CA LEU A 73 17.20 -10.21 15.85
C LEU A 73 16.71 -11.64 16.08
N ARG A 74 16.44 -11.94 17.35
CA ARG A 74 15.82 -13.20 17.78
C ARG A 74 14.48 -12.89 18.40
N ILE A 75 13.45 -13.61 18.00
CA ILE A 75 12.11 -13.54 18.60
C ILE A 75 11.80 -14.91 19.15
N ALA A 76 11.53 -15.00 20.46
CA ALA A 76 11.40 -16.27 21.18
C ALA A 76 12.55 -17.25 20.87
N GLY A 77 13.79 -16.74 20.87
CA GLY A 77 15.03 -17.50 20.65
C GLY A 77 15.35 -17.86 19.20
N ARG A 78 14.47 -17.58 18.22
CA ARG A 78 14.66 -17.93 16.80
C ARG A 78 14.93 -16.70 15.95
N HIS A 79 15.73 -16.84 14.88
CA HIS A 79 15.94 -15.76 13.91
C HIS A 79 14.63 -15.37 13.22
N ALA A 80 14.47 -14.09 12.89
CA ALA A 80 13.32 -13.60 12.13
C ALA A 80 13.09 -14.38 10.82
N LEU A 81 14.17 -14.78 10.13
CA LEU A 81 14.06 -15.61 8.91
C LEU A 81 13.41 -16.98 9.17
N SER A 82 13.60 -17.57 10.35
CA SER A 82 12.95 -18.83 10.72
C SER A 82 11.45 -18.65 10.87
N TRP A 83 11.00 -17.52 11.41
CA TRP A 83 9.57 -17.17 11.48
C TRP A 83 8.99 -16.91 10.11
N ALA A 84 9.71 -16.17 9.24
CA ALA A 84 9.28 -15.95 7.86
C ALA A 84 9.01 -17.27 7.12
N ARG A 85 9.93 -18.25 7.25
CA ARG A 85 9.76 -19.60 6.68
C ARG A 85 8.55 -20.32 7.28
N ARG A 86 8.39 -20.32 8.61
CA ARG A 86 7.23 -20.94 9.28
C ARG A 86 5.88 -20.41 8.76
N TYR A 87 5.74 -19.10 8.57
CA TYR A 87 4.51 -18.54 7.98
C TYR A 87 4.34 -18.92 6.51
N MET A 88 5.43 -19.05 5.75
CA MET A 88 5.37 -19.47 4.34
C MET A 88 5.03 -20.96 4.16
N ASP A 89 5.56 -21.83 5.01
CA ASP A 89 5.50 -23.29 4.84
C ASP A 89 4.07 -23.87 5.01
N GLY A 90 3.17 -23.17 5.71
CA GLY A 90 1.81 -23.68 5.93
C GLY A 90 1.04 -23.93 4.63
N ALA A 91 0.34 -25.05 4.52
CA ALA A 91 -0.47 -25.34 3.33
C ALA A 91 -1.55 -24.27 3.15
N ARG A 92 -1.75 -23.83 1.90
CA ARG A 92 -2.76 -22.80 1.56
C ARG A 92 -4.01 -23.38 0.88
N GLY A 93 -4.20 -24.71 0.99
CA GLY A 93 -5.22 -25.44 0.26
C GLY A 93 -4.96 -25.46 -1.25
N ASP A 94 -5.99 -25.81 -2.03
CA ASP A 94 -5.99 -25.74 -3.49
C ASP A 94 -6.00 -24.27 -3.95
N LEU A 95 -4.82 -23.66 -4.00
CA LEU A 95 -4.63 -22.34 -4.57
C LEU A 95 -4.76 -22.42 -6.09
N ARG A 96 -6.00 -22.35 -6.57
CA ARG A 96 -6.23 -22.09 -7.99
C ARG A 96 -5.84 -20.65 -8.26
N LEU A 97 -4.95 -20.45 -9.23
CA LEU A 97 -4.73 -19.14 -9.85
C LEU A 97 -6.04 -18.74 -10.56
N GLY A 98 -7.00 -18.24 -9.78
CA GLY A 98 -8.21 -17.62 -10.30
C GLY A 98 -7.88 -16.30 -10.97
N SER A 99 -8.80 -15.78 -11.76
CA SER A 99 -8.70 -14.46 -12.40
C SER A 99 -8.72 -13.27 -11.42
N ARG A 100 -8.64 -13.51 -10.09
CA ARG A 100 -8.54 -12.49 -9.04
C ARG A 100 -7.09 -12.09 -8.86
N CYS A 101 -6.86 -10.79 -8.69
CA CYS A 101 -5.55 -10.20 -8.82
C CYS A 101 -5.50 -8.96 -7.89
N GLY A 102 -4.47 -8.77 -7.06
CA GLY A 102 -4.43 -7.69 -6.05
C GLY A 102 -3.56 -8.01 -4.83
N LEU A 103 -3.34 -7.03 -3.94
CA LEU A 103 -2.53 -7.20 -2.73
C LEU A 103 -3.16 -8.08 -1.64
N SER A 104 -4.49 -8.25 -1.63
CA SER A 104 -5.21 -8.94 -0.55
C SER A 104 -5.71 -10.36 -0.84
N LEU A 105 -5.11 -11.11 -1.77
CA LEU A 105 -5.58 -12.45 -2.19
C LEU A 105 -5.56 -13.52 -1.07
N PRO A 106 -6.51 -14.50 -0.98
CA PRO A 106 -7.68 -14.80 -1.80
C PRO A 106 -9.01 -15.04 -1.03
N ASP A 107 -10.12 -14.51 -1.56
CA ASP A 107 -11.45 -15.12 -1.46
C ASP A 107 -11.83 -15.58 -2.87
N LEU A 108 -12.07 -16.87 -3.09
CA LEU A 108 -12.01 -17.53 -4.42
C LEU A 108 -13.35 -17.59 -5.21
N LEU A 109 -14.40 -16.86 -4.80
CA LEU A 109 -15.77 -17.16 -5.26
C LEU A 109 -16.46 -16.08 -6.11
N ALA A 110 -15.75 -15.18 -6.81
CA ALA A 110 -16.44 -14.19 -7.68
C ALA A 110 -16.30 -14.58 -9.16
N PRO A 111 -17.38 -14.47 -9.94
CA PRO A 111 -17.35 -14.74 -11.38
C PRO A 111 -16.36 -13.84 -12.12
N CYS A 112 -15.76 -14.39 -13.19
CA CYS A 112 -14.93 -13.65 -14.13
C CYS A 112 -15.79 -12.58 -14.84
N GLY A 113 -15.45 -11.29 -14.69
CA GLY A 113 -16.07 -10.23 -15.51
C GLY A 113 -16.15 -8.82 -14.92
N SER A 114 -15.92 -8.60 -13.62
CA SER A 114 -16.08 -7.27 -12.99
C SER A 114 -14.98 -6.89 -11.99
N TRP A 115 -13.73 -7.30 -12.26
CA TRP A 115 -12.60 -6.96 -11.37
C TRP A 115 -12.32 -5.46 -11.40
N PRO A 116 -12.12 -4.82 -10.23
CA PRO A 116 -11.73 -3.42 -10.19
C PRO A 116 -10.27 -3.27 -10.63
N ASP A 117 -9.87 -2.03 -10.88
CA ASP A 117 -8.50 -1.72 -11.28
C ASP A 117 -7.62 -1.25 -10.13
N GLU A 118 -8.19 -1.11 -8.93
CA GLU A 118 -7.51 -0.55 -7.77
C GLU A 118 -6.44 -1.47 -7.13
N LEU A 119 -5.75 -0.97 -6.11
CA LEU A 119 -4.53 -1.58 -5.58
C LEU A 119 -4.79 -2.82 -4.72
N LEU A 120 -5.88 -2.86 -3.95
CA LEU A 120 -6.06 -3.89 -2.93
C LEU A 120 -6.56 -5.22 -3.53
N GLN A 121 -7.56 -5.13 -4.40
CA GLN A 121 -8.34 -6.25 -4.96
C GLN A 121 -8.33 -6.25 -6.49
N GLY A 122 -7.58 -5.35 -7.11
CA GLY A 122 -7.62 -5.10 -8.55
C GLY A 122 -6.29 -5.22 -9.29
N ARG A 123 -6.37 -4.85 -10.57
CA ARG A 123 -5.28 -4.99 -11.54
C ARG A 123 -4.04 -4.16 -11.19
N ALA A 124 -4.19 -2.97 -10.59
CA ALA A 124 -3.03 -2.19 -10.15
C ALA A 124 -2.24 -2.92 -9.05
N GLY A 125 -2.92 -3.60 -8.13
CA GLY A 125 -2.25 -4.46 -7.14
C GLY A 125 -1.45 -5.60 -7.77
N THR A 126 -1.93 -6.11 -8.89
CA THR A 126 -1.23 -7.15 -9.66
C THR A 126 0.02 -6.61 -10.33
N LEU A 127 -0.05 -5.42 -10.91
CA LEU A 127 1.15 -4.73 -11.42
C LEU A 127 2.18 -4.53 -10.30
N TYR A 128 1.76 -4.15 -9.10
CA TYR A 128 2.67 -4.06 -7.95
C TYR A 128 3.34 -5.43 -7.66
N MET A 129 2.57 -6.51 -7.59
CA MET A 129 3.10 -7.86 -7.32
C MET A 129 4.07 -8.33 -8.40
N LEU A 130 3.73 -8.12 -9.68
CA LEU A 130 4.59 -8.46 -10.82
C LEU A 130 5.90 -7.67 -10.77
N ARG A 131 5.84 -6.37 -10.48
CA ARG A 131 7.04 -5.54 -10.29
C ARG A 131 7.89 -5.98 -9.12
N MET A 132 7.26 -6.34 -8.00
CA MET A 132 7.95 -6.85 -6.81
C MET A 132 8.68 -8.16 -7.13
N MET A 133 8.02 -9.11 -7.81
CA MET A 133 8.65 -10.36 -8.24
C MET A 133 9.80 -10.10 -9.21
N ARG A 134 9.62 -9.21 -10.20
CA ARG A 134 10.68 -8.81 -11.13
C ARG A 134 11.89 -8.19 -10.41
N HIS A 135 11.66 -7.42 -9.36
CA HIS A 135 12.73 -6.79 -8.59
C HIS A 135 13.54 -7.82 -7.78
N TRP A 136 12.86 -8.72 -7.05
CA TRP A 136 13.52 -9.68 -6.18
C TRP A 136 14.01 -10.94 -6.90
N VAL A 137 13.46 -11.24 -8.09
CA VAL A 137 13.87 -12.36 -8.95
C VAL A 137 14.10 -11.82 -10.37
N PRO A 138 15.24 -11.16 -10.65
CA PRO A 138 15.49 -10.49 -11.93
C PRO A 138 15.33 -11.39 -13.17
N ASP A 139 15.70 -12.66 -13.04
CA ASP A 139 15.59 -13.66 -14.12
C ASP A 139 14.14 -13.98 -14.50
N SER A 140 13.17 -13.60 -13.66
CA SER A 140 11.74 -13.75 -13.98
C SER A 140 11.23 -12.72 -14.99
N ALA A 141 11.99 -11.66 -15.32
CA ALA A 141 11.53 -10.56 -16.15
C ALA A 141 10.88 -11.01 -17.46
N VAL A 142 11.54 -11.91 -18.20
CA VAL A 142 11.04 -12.45 -19.48
C VAL A 142 9.69 -13.17 -19.34
N LEU A 143 9.47 -13.83 -18.20
CA LEU A 143 8.21 -14.53 -17.91
C LEU A 143 7.09 -13.55 -17.52
N LEU A 144 7.44 -12.42 -16.89
CA LEU A 144 6.48 -11.47 -16.34
C LEU A 144 6.08 -10.37 -17.31
N ASP A 145 6.94 -10.00 -18.28
CA ASP A 145 6.69 -8.85 -19.17
C ASP A 145 5.37 -8.99 -19.93
N ARG A 146 5.05 -10.18 -20.48
CA ARG A 146 3.77 -10.43 -21.15
C ARG A 146 2.56 -10.23 -20.22
N SER A 147 2.69 -10.63 -18.95
CA SER A 147 1.63 -10.44 -17.95
C SER A 147 1.50 -8.97 -17.56
N ILE A 148 2.61 -8.25 -17.41
CA ILE A 148 2.62 -6.80 -17.15
C ILE A 148 1.91 -6.06 -18.30
N ASP A 149 2.25 -6.38 -19.55
CA ASP A 149 1.61 -5.77 -20.73
C ASP A 149 0.12 -6.08 -20.79
N SER A 150 -0.28 -7.34 -20.56
CA SER A 150 -1.68 -7.75 -20.58
C SER A 150 -2.50 -7.07 -19.49
N VAL A 151 -1.97 -6.97 -18.27
CA VAL A 151 -2.67 -6.32 -17.14
C VAL A 151 -2.76 -4.82 -17.38
N THR A 152 -1.68 -4.20 -17.84
CA THR A 152 -1.64 -2.79 -18.24
C THR A 152 -2.67 -2.46 -19.31
N ALA A 153 -2.73 -3.26 -20.38
CA ALA A 153 -3.69 -3.08 -21.46
C ALA A 153 -5.14 -3.17 -20.95
N ALA A 154 -5.43 -4.10 -20.03
CA ALA A 154 -6.76 -4.23 -19.44
C ALA A 154 -7.17 -3.00 -18.61
N ILE A 155 -6.26 -2.47 -17.77
CA ILE A 155 -6.54 -1.24 -17.00
C ILE A 155 -6.81 -0.05 -17.93
N LEU A 156 -6.04 0.09 -19.01
CA LEU A 156 -6.19 1.18 -19.98
C LEU A 156 -7.46 1.04 -20.82
N ALA A 157 -7.91 -0.19 -21.11
CA ALA A 157 -9.14 -0.45 -21.86
C ALA A 157 -10.40 -0.03 -21.09
N HIS A 158 -10.38 -0.03 -19.75
CA HIS A 158 -11.48 0.48 -18.93
C HIS A 158 -11.60 2.01 -18.91
N GLY A 159 -10.63 2.71 -19.53
CA GLY A 159 -10.62 4.18 -19.60
C GLY A 159 -10.18 4.83 -18.28
N PRO A 160 -10.10 6.17 -18.23
CA PRO A 160 -9.54 6.88 -17.09
C PRO A 160 -10.52 7.03 -15.92
N GLU A 161 -11.73 6.48 -16.02
CA GLU A 161 -12.78 6.58 -15.00
C GLU A 161 -12.90 5.29 -14.17
N TRP A 162 -11.80 4.92 -13.52
CA TRP A 162 -11.78 3.73 -12.68
C TRP A 162 -12.73 3.87 -11.48
N LYS A 163 -13.54 2.84 -11.27
CA LYS A 163 -14.54 2.78 -10.20
C LYS A 163 -14.29 1.56 -9.32
N TRP A 164 -14.50 1.75 -8.02
CA TRP A 164 -14.58 0.67 -7.05
C TRP A 164 -15.90 0.82 -6.29
N HIS A 165 -16.69 -0.25 -6.20
CA HIS A 165 -18.08 -0.22 -5.72
C HIS A 165 -18.93 0.93 -6.33
N GLY A 166 -18.80 1.13 -7.65
CA GLY A 166 -19.54 2.16 -8.39
C GLY A 166 -19.07 3.60 -8.19
N LYS A 167 -18.09 3.84 -7.30
CA LYS A 167 -17.60 5.18 -6.95
C LYS A 167 -16.20 5.42 -7.51
N ARG A 168 -15.95 6.66 -7.97
CA ARG A 168 -14.64 7.11 -8.45
C ARG A 168 -13.79 7.63 -7.29
N TYR A 169 -12.92 6.79 -6.74
CA TYR A 169 -12.01 7.15 -5.65
C TYR A 169 -10.75 7.85 -6.18
N LEU A 170 -10.16 8.71 -5.35
CA LEU A 170 -8.92 9.42 -5.70
C LEU A 170 -7.67 8.85 -5.00
N GLY A 171 -7.84 8.22 -3.83
CA GLY A 171 -6.75 7.81 -2.94
C GLY A 171 -5.88 6.64 -3.43
N ALA A 172 -4.79 6.36 -2.71
CA ALA A 172 -3.73 5.45 -3.18
C ALA A 172 -4.12 3.97 -3.17
N VAL A 173 -5.11 3.57 -2.37
CA VAL A 173 -5.54 2.16 -2.30
C VAL A 173 -6.64 1.89 -3.33
N HIS A 174 -7.76 2.63 -3.26
CA HIS A 174 -8.94 2.34 -4.09
C HIS A 174 -9.10 3.23 -5.32
N GLY A 175 -8.20 4.18 -5.53
CA GLY A 175 -8.44 5.32 -6.42
C GLY A 175 -7.37 5.60 -7.46
N ASP A 176 -7.67 6.64 -8.23
CA ASP A 176 -6.96 7.07 -9.41
C ASP A 176 -5.44 7.24 -9.20
N ILE A 177 -5.00 7.86 -8.09
CA ILE A 177 -3.57 8.11 -7.86
C ILE A 177 -2.78 6.80 -7.69
N GLY A 178 -3.38 5.79 -7.04
CA GLY A 178 -2.77 4.47 -6.87
C GLY A 178 -2.62 3.74 -8.20
N ILE A 179 -3.65 3.81 -9.05
CA ILE A 179 -3.67 3.18 -10.36
C ILE A 179 -2.64 3.82 -11.29
N VAL A 180 -2.62 5.15 -11.38
CA VAL A 180 -1.63 5.91 -12.16
C VAL A 180 -0.21 5.56 -11.72
N THR A 181 0.02 5.47 -10.41
CA THR A 181 1.32 5.09 -9.86
C THR A 181 1.77 3.72 -10.35
N GLN A 182 0.91 2.70 -10.26
CA GLN A 182 1.30 1.35 -10.69
C GLN A 182 1.46 1.23 -12.20
N LEU A 183 0.66 1.93 -13.00
CA LEU A 183 0.82 1.98 -14.46
C LEU A 183 2.18 2.57 -14.86
N VAL A 184 2.53 3.74 -14.32
CA VAL A 184 3.78 4.43 -14.67
C VAL A 184 5.00 3.67 -14.17
N LEU A 185 4.96 3.12 -12.95
CA LEU A 185 6.09 2.37 -12.43
C LEU A 185 6.26 0.99 -13.08
N ALA A 186 5.21 0.43 -13.69
CA ALA A 186 5.30 -0.79 -14.48
C ALA A 186 5.78 -0.50 -15.91
N VAL A 187 5.25 0.57 -16.52
CA VAL A 187 5.50 0.96 -17.90
C VAL A 187 5.77 2.47 -17.97
N PRO A 188 7.02 2.92 -17.75
CA PRO A 188 7.38 4.35 -17.69
C PRO A 188 6.95 5.18 -18.90
N SER A 189 6.89 4.59 -20.08
CA SER A 189 6.45 5.26 -21.31
C SER A 189 4.98 5.71 -21.29
N LEU A 190 4.17 5.21 -20.35
CA LEU A 190 2.78 5.66 -20.16
C LEU A 190 2.68 7.04 -19.51
N ALA A 191 3.75 7.59 -18.94
CA ALA A 191 3.70 8.88 -18.26
C ALA A 191 3.16 10.00 -19.16
N SER A 192 3.62 10.11 -20.41
CA SER A 192 3.11 11.12 -21.35
C SER A 192 1.61 10.97 -21.63
N ARG A 193 1.12 9.73 -21.78
CA ARG A 193 -0.31 9.44 -21.98
C ARG A 193 -1.16 9.76 -20.75
N LEU A 194 -0.59 9.65 -19.55
CA LEU A 194 -1.28 9.86 -18.27
C LEU A 194 -1.07 11.29 -17.71
N GLU A 195 -0.36 12.17 -18.41
CA GLU A 195 -0.05 13.52 -17.92
C GLU A 195 -1.31 14.34 -17.61
N GLY A 196 -2.31 14.30 -18.51
CA GLY A 196 -3.60 14.96 -18.27
C GLY A 196 -4.30 14.43 -17.02
N LYS A 197 -4.32 13.10 -16.83
CA LYS A 197 -4.91 12.47 -15.66
C LYS A 197 -4.21 12.89 -14.36
N LEU A 198 -2.88 12.94 -14.34
CA LEU A 198 -2.15 13.39 -13.16
C LEU A 198 -2.39 14.89 -12.90
N ARG A 199 -2.46 15.71 -13.94
CA ARG A 199 -2.80 17.14 -13.82
C ARG A 199 -4.18 17.35 -13.19
N ASP A 200 -5.18 16.58 -13.60
CA ASP A 200 -6.52 16.62 -13.00
C ASP A 200 -6.49 16.24 -11.51
N LEU A 201 -5.71 15.21 -11.16
CA LEU A 201 -5.53 14.80 -9.76
C LEU A 201 -4.86 15.89 -8.92
N LEU A 202 -3.81 16.54 -9.44
CA LEU A 202 -3.17 17.68 -8.78
C LEU A 202 -4.17 18.84 -8.61
N GLY A 203 -4.96 19.15 -9.64
CA GLY A 203 -5.98 20.20 -9.61
C GLY A 203 -7.15 19.94 -8.66
N SER A 204 -7.35 18.69 -8.23
CA SER A 204 -8.37 18.30 -7.25
C SER A 204 -7.95 18.48 -5.79
N GLN A 205 -6.72 18.94 -5.53
CA GLN A 205 -6.25 19.25 -4.18
C GLN A 205 -7.06 20.41 -3.59
N LEU A 206 -7.55 20.24 -2.36
CA LEU A 206 -8.32 21.27 -1.67
C LEU A 206 -7.39 22.29 -0.96
N PRO A 207 -7.90 23.49 -0.61
CA PRO A 207 -7.09 24.53 0.03
C PRO A 207 -6.43 24.13 1.35
N ASN A 208 -6.94 23.09 2.04
CA ASN A 208 -6.33 22.56 3.25
C ASN A 208 -5.06 21.72 2.99
N GLY A 209 -4.69 21.51 1.71
CA GLY A 209 -3.56 20.69 1.25
C GLY A 209 -3.88 19.20 1.11
N ASN A 210 -5.13 18.80 1.36
CA ASN A 210 -5.59 17.42 1.28
C ASN A 210 -6.40 17.15 0.00
N TRP A 211 -6.69 15.88 -0.27
CA TRP A 211 -7.58 15.45 -1.36
C TRP A 211 -8.86 14.83 -0.81
N PRO A 212 -10.00 15.02 -1.50
CA PRO A 212 -11.21 14.31 -1.15
C PRO A 212 -11.04 12.81 -1.42
N SER A 213 -11.80 11.97 -0.73
CA SER A 213 -11.74 10.51 -0.94
C SER A 213 -12.15 10.09 -2.35
N SER A 214 -12.99 10.88 -3.01
CA SER A 214 -13.60 10.59 -4.30
C SER A 214 -13.89 11.85 -5.10
N VAL A 215 -14.05 11.70 -6.42
CA VAL A 215 -14.45 12.77 -7.33
C VAL A 215 -15.73 13.47 -6.85
N GLY A 216 -15.76 14.79 -6.96
CA GLY A 216 -16.88 15.63 -6.52
C GLY A 216 -17.00 15.82 -5.00
N GLY A 217 -16.12 15.19 -4.21
CA GLY A 217 -16.07 15.41 -2.78
C GLY A 217 -15.54 16.80 -2.44
N THR A 218 -16.22 17.51 -1.55
CA THR A 218 -15.81 18.81 -1.03
C THR A 218 -15.20 18.73 0.37
N ASP A 219 -15.30 17.56 1.03
CA ASP A 219 -14.66 17.27 2.31
C ASP A 219 -13.41 16.41 2.12
N ALA A 220 -12.34 16.79 2.83
CA ALA A 220 -11.09 16.06 2.92
C ALA A 220 -10.67 15.92 4.39
N SER A 221 -11.54 15.32 5.19
CA SER A 221 -11.32 15.03 6.63
C SER A 221 -10.45 13.78 6.89
N LEU A 222 -10.18 12.98 5.86
CA LEU A 222 -9.33 11.78 5.94
C LEU A 222 -7.89 12.13 5.57
N VAL A 223 -6.96 11.99 6.52
CA VAL A 223 -5.51 12.15 6.32
C VAL A 223 -4.87 10.80 6.56
N GLN A 224 -4.97 9.92 5.57
CA GLN A 224 -4.61 8.50 5.65
C GLN A 224 -3.90 8.05 4.36
N PHE A 225 -3.09 6.99 4.44
CA PHE A 225 -2.48 6.39 3.24
C PHE A 225 -3.55 5.96 2.22
N CYS A 226 -4.63 5.31 2.66
CA CYS A 226 -5.69 4.89 1.76
C CYS A 226 -6.49 6.05 1.14
N HIS A 227 -6.69 7.13 1.89
CA HIS A 227 -7.49 8.29 1.46
C HIS A 227 -6.87 9.59 1.99
N GLY A 228 -6.42 10.44 1.07
CA GLY A 228 -5.92 11.78 1.36
C GLY A 228 -4.42 11.95 1.14
N ALA A 229 -3.88 13.01 1.75
CA ALA A 229 -2.55 13.56 1.54
C ALA A 229 -1.41 12.55 1.70
N PRO A 230 -1.40 11.64 2.71
CA PRO A 230 -0.32 10.66 2.83
C PRO A 230 -0.18 9.76 1.60
N GLY A 231 -1.28 9.16 1.12
CA GLY A 231 -1.25 8.30 -0.07
C GLY A 231 -0.84 9.06 -1.34
N PHE A 232 -1.27 10.31 -1.46
CA PHE A 232 -0.85 11.20 -2.54
C PHE A 232 0.64 11.51 -2.46
N LEU A 233 1.19 11.82 -1.29
CA LEU A 233 2.62 12.10 -1.12
C LEU A 233 3.51 10.96 -1.61
N HIS A 234 3.22 9.72 -1.20
CA HIS A 234 3.96 8.55 -1.67
C HIS A 234 3.92 8.37 -3.18
N SER A 235 2.73 8.56 -3.74
CA SER A 235 2.50 8.43 -5.17
C SER A 235 3.23 9.53 -5.94
N LEU A 236 3.09 10.79 -5.52
CA LEU A 236 3.73 11.94 -6.12
C LEU A 236 5.26 11.85 -6.06
N ALA A 237 5.83 11.40 -4.94
CA ALA A 237 7.27 11.18 -4.83
C ALA A 237 7.77 10.14 -5.85
N SER A 238 7.03 9.05 -6.02
CA SER A 238 7.34 7.98 -6.98
C SER A 238 7.14 8.41 -8.43
N LEU A 239 6.13 9.23 -8.70
CA LEU A 239 5.76 9.69 -10.04
C LEU A 239 6.62 10.85 -10.54
N ARG A 240 7.11 11.71 -9.64
CA ARG A 240 7.83 12.94 -9.97
C ARG A 240 8.91 12.79 -11.05
N PRO A 241 9.79 11.75 -11.06
CA PRO A 241 10.82 11.60 -12.09
C PRO A 241 10.26 11.39 -13.50
N TYR A 242 9.03 10.90 -13.64
CA TYR A 242 8.42 10.51 -14.91
C TYR A 242 7.59 11.63 -15.55
N PHE A 243 7.30 12.71 -14.82
CA PHE A 243 6.47 13.84 -15.29
C PHE A 243 7.23 15.17 -15.24
N PRO A 244 8.25 15.38 -16.09
CA PRO A 244 9.04 16.61 -16.08
C PRO A 244 8.19 17.87 -16.30
N GLY A 245 7.16 17.80 -17.14
CA GLY A 245 6.22 18.91 -17.40
C GLY A 245 5.32 19.29 -16.21
N LEU A 246 5.15 18.39 -15.23
CA LEU A 246 4.35 18.64 -14.03
C LEU A 246 5.20 18.79 -12.76
N ARG A 247 6.54 18.75 -12.86
CA ARG A 247 7.45 18.72 -11.71
C ARG A 247 7.19 19.84 -10.70
N GLN A 248 6.98 21.07 -11.17
CA GLN A 248 6.67 22.21 -10.29
C GLN A 248 5.31 22.07 -9.60
N GLN A 249 4.29 21.58 -10.31
CA GLN A 249 2.95 21.36 -9.73
C GLN A 249 2.98 20.23 -8.70
N ILE A 250 3.69 19.13 -9.01
CA ILE A 250 3.92 18.02 -8.09
C ILE A 250 4.60 18.51 -6.81
N ASP A 251 5.67 19.30 -6.94
CA ASP A 251 6.41 19.85 -5.79
C ASP A 251 5.54 20.77 -4.95
N ALA A 252 4.75 21.65 -5.58
CA ALA A 252 3.83 22.54 -4.88
C ALA A 252 2.71 21.78 -4.14
N SER A 253 2.13 20.77 -4.79
CA SER A 253 1.09 19.93 -4.17
C SER A 253 1.64 19.07 -3.03
N ALA A 254 2.82 18.49 -3.21
CA ALA A 254 3.50 17.72 -2.17
C ALA A 254 3.82 18.60 -0.94
N GLU A 255 4.27 19.83 -1.16
CA GLU A 255 4.57 20.75 -0.07
C GLU A 255 3.31 21.13 0.74
N GLN A 256 2.18 21.39 0.07
CA GLN A 256 0.90 21.60 0.75
C GLN A 256 0.43 20.35 1.51
N ALA A 257 0.61 19.18 0.91
CA ALA A 257 0.25 17.89 1.50
C ALA A 257 1.08 17.60 2.75
N ARG A 258 2.40 17.87 2.75
CA ARG A 258 3.26 17.74 3.93
C ARG A 258 2.76 18.60 5.08
N ARG A 259 2.38 19.86 4.81
CA ARG A 259 1.80 20.73 5.84
C ARG A 259 0.46 20.20 6.36
N CYS A 260 -0.36 19.59 5.51
CA CYS A 260 -1.59 18.93 5.93
C CYS A 260 -1.30 17.76 6.87
N VAL A 261 -0.39 16.86 6.47
CA VAL A 261 0.02 15.69 7.27
C VAL A 261 0.66 16.14 8.59
N TRP A 262 1.49 17.18 8.59
CA TRP A 262 2.07 17.71 9.82
C TRP A 262 0.99 18.17 10.82
N ARG A 263 -0.04 18.86 10.35
CA ARG A 263 -1.12 19.38 11.20
C ARG A 263 -2.11 18.31 11.65
N GLN A 264 -2.38 17.30 10.81
CA GLN A 264 -3.55 16.42 10.96
C GLN A 264 -3.24 14.92 10.81
N GLY A 265 -1.97 14.55 10.62
CA GLY A 265 -1.53 13.18 10.39
C GLY A 265 -1.39 12.34 11.66
N LEU A 266 -1.39 12.97 12.84
CA LEU A 266 -1.40 12.26 14.13
C LEU A 266 -2.82 11.83 14.46
N LEU A 267 -3.24 10.68 13.94
CA LEU A 267 -4.62 10.21 14.06
C LEU A 267 -4.91 9.71 15.48
N ARG A 268 -6.15 9.92 15.96
CA ARG A 268 -6.64 9.28 17.20
C ARG A 268 -6.81 7.75 17.06
N LYS A 269 -6.81 7.25 15.83
CA LYS A 269 -6.92 5.81 15.52
C LYS A 269 -5.63 5.10 15.90
N GLU A 270 -5.73 3.81 16.23
CA GLU A 270 -4.59 2.95 16.52
C GLU A 270 -3.50 3.01 15.42
N PRO A 271 -2.22 2.93 15.81
CA PRO A 271 -1.11 2.90 14.86
C PRO A 271 -1.29 1.80 13.82
N SER A 272 -1.22 2.18 12.54
CA SER A 272 -1.31 1.25 11.41
C SER A 272 -0.75 1.89 10.15
N LEU A 273 -0.43 1.07 9.14
CA LEU A 273 0.09 1.54 7.84
C LEU A 273 -0.99 2.14 6.94
N CYS A 274 -2.22 1.62 6.97
CA CYS A 274 -3.27 2.05 6.05
C CYS A 274 -3.87 3.42 6.40
N HIS A 275 -4.10 3.64 7.69
CA HIS A 275 -4.90 4.75 8.20
C HIS A 275 -4.56 5.05 9.66
N GLY A 276 -3.27 5.03 9.96
CA GLY A 276 -2.69 5.36 11.26
C GLY A 276 -1.41 6.16 11.08
N ILE A 277 -0.78 6.53 12.21
CA ILE A 277 0.42 7.37 12.20
C ILE A 277 1.59 6.76 11.43
N LEU A 278 1.76 5.43 11.47
CA LEU A 278 2.86 4.76 10.80
C LEU A 278 2.82 4.97 9.29
N GLY A 279 1.64 4.85 8.67
CA GLY A 279 1.47 5.13 7.25
C GLY A 279 1.58 6.62 6.89
N ASN A 280 1.27 7.49 7.84
CA ASN A 280 1.35 8.93 7.64
C ASN A 280 2.77 9.49 7.79
N ALA A 281 3.67 8.73 8.43
CA ALA A 281 5.05 9.12 8.70
C ALA A 281 6.08 8.58 7.70
N LEU A 282 5.66 7.69 6.78
CA LEU A 282 6.49 7.19 5.68
C LEU A 282 6.81 8.32 4.68
#